data_AF-A0AAD5YSW3-F1
#
_entry.id   AF-A0AAD5YSW3-F1
#
_cell.length_a   1.000
_cell.length_b   1.000
_cell.length_c   1.000
_cell.angle_alpha   90.00
_cell.angle_beta   90.00
_cell.angle_gamma   90.00
#
_symmetry.space_group_name_H-M   'P 1'
#
loop_
_entity.id
_entity.type
_entity.pdbx_description
1 polymer ?
#
loop_
_entity_poly.entity_id
_entity_poly.type
_entity_poly.pdbx_seq_one_letter_code
_entity_poly.pdbx_strand_id
1 'polypeptide(L)'
;MTEELAAHVAVCDVDATWRPPCTDHYPVTTLIDLPLAKIVPKPVRNFRMVEWKEFRKELEGRMEELREPGEIETVEELEEQVERLTGIIQETIEKVVPETKACPHMKRWWNKELEGMKKKLNQLNRKSYRWKSTPDHPLFQEYRQLRNMYADAITQAKRTHWEDYLEQATEAEMWTANRYATEPVGDGGSPRIPTLSTKGPDGTTRQHITNEEKAEALGQAFFPRRPEQSTVPPNQHYPEPLQLRSEINEEQVLSNIKALSSFKAPGPDGIPNVVLKETAEIIAPYLVWIYRAILDLEHQFSGWKTFTTVVLRKPGKPSYEVPKAYRPIALLCTLGKVLTAIVTEELSCLLESNNLLPEKHIWRATMQDDH
;
A
#
# COMPACT_ATOMS: atom_id res chain seq x y z
N MET A 1 -10.15 5.20 -35.58
CA MET A 1 -10.37 6.36 -34.70
C MET A 1 -11.87 6.44 -34.46
N THR A 2 -12.33 6.37 -33.22
CA THR A 2 -13.75 6.64 -32.92
C THR A 2 -14.04 8.13 -33.19
N GLU A 3 -15.26 8.47 -33.61
CA GLU A 3 -15.62 9.86 -33.97
C GLU A 3 -15.33 10.87 -32.84
N GLU A 4 -15.44 10.45 -31.58
CA GLU A 4 -15.12 11.27 -30.40
C GLU A 4 -13.63 11.68 -30.30
N LEU A 5 -12.71 10.83 -30.72
CA LEU A 5 -11.27 11.09 -30.64
C LEU A 5 -10.79 12.04 -31.75
N ALA A 6 -11.46 12.03 -32.90
CA ALA A 6 -11.15 12.92 -34.02
C ALA A 6 -11.36 14.40 -33.65
N ALA A 7 -12.38 14.69 -32.83
CA ALA A 7 -12.68 16.05 -32.35
C ALA A 7 -11.60 16.65 -31.44
N HIS A 8 -10.70 15.83 -30.89
CA HIS A 8 -9.63 16.25 -29.99
C HIS A 8 -8.25 16.31 -30.67
N VAL A 9 -8.16 16.08 -31.98
CA VAL A 9 -6.88 16.18 -32.71
C VAL A 9 -6.54 17.66 -32.94
N ALA A 10 -5.53 18.16 -32.22
CA ALA A 10 -5.05 19.53 -32.34
C ALA A 10 -4.00 19.68 -33.46
N VAL A 11 -3.13 18.69 -33.65
CA VAL A 11 -2.11 18.68 -34.72
C VAL A 11 -1.94 17.27 -35.25
N CYS A 12 -1.69 17.11 -36.55
CA CYS A 12 -1.22 15.87 -37.16
C CYS A 12 -0.21 16.22 -38.25
N ASP A 13 1.09 16.13 -37.94
CA ASP A 13 2.16 16.55 -38.85
C ASP A 13 3.43 15.70 -38.68
N VAL A 14 4.40 15.83 -39.58
CA VAL A 14 5.67 15.11 -39.58
C VAL A 14 6.76 15.98 -38.95
N ASP A 15 7.28 15.58 -37.77
CA ASP A 15 8.37 16.31 -37.11
C ASP A 15 9.72 15.60 -37.31
N ALA A 16 10.55 16.16 -38.20
CA ALA A 16 11.87 15.64 -38.53
C ALA A 16 12.89 15.72 -37.37
N THR A 17 12.63 16.54 -36.35
CA THR A 17 13.54 16.71 -35.19
C THR A 17 13.44 15.56 -34.19
N TRP A 18 12.29 14.87 -34.13
CA TRP A 18 12.04 13.73 -33.26
C TRP A 18 12.44 12.38 -33.84
N ARG A 19 13.03 12.37 -35.04
CA ARG A 19 13.47 11.14 -35.71
C ARG A 19 14.34 10.32 -34.76
N PRO A 20 13.87 9.13 -34.32
CA PRO A 20 14.66 8.29 -33.44
C PRO A 20 15.98 7.91 -34.12
N PRO A 21 17.06 7.73 -33.35
CA PRO A 21 18.24 7.11 -33.90
C PRO A 21 17.83 5.76 -34.50
N CYS A 22 18.20 5.52 -35.77
CA CYS A 22 18.11 4.22 -36.48
C CYS A 22 16.80 3.90 -37.22
N THR A 23 16.04 4.89 -37.67
CA THR A 23 14.91 4.69 -38.57
C THR A 23 14.93 5.68 -39.73
N ASP A 24 14.51 5.29 -40.93
CA ASP A 24 14.20 6.13 -42.09
C ASP A 24 12.76 6.67 -42.07
N HIS A 25 11.96 6.22 -41.11
CA HIS A 25 10.60 6.68 -40.90
C HIS A 25 10.64 8.00 -40.13
N TYR A 26 9.90 8.98 -40.64
CA TYR A 26 9.62 10.20 -39.88
C TYR A 26 8.39 9.94 -39.00
N PRO A 27 8.45 10.28 -37.70
CA PRO A 27 7.29 10.14 -36.84
C PRO A 27 6.20 11.11 -37.31
N VAL A 28 5.02 10.58 -37.60
CA VAL A 28 3.80 11.39 -37.65
C VAL A 28 3.42 11.69 -36.21
N THR A 29 3.48 12.96 -35.85
CA THR A 29 3.11 13.47 -34.55
C THR A 29 1.64 13.88 -34.61
N THR A 30 0.78 13.07 -34.02
CA THR A 30 -0.60 13.45 -33.73
C THR A 30 -0.67 13.99 -32.30
N LEU A 31 -0.89 15.29 -32.15
CA LEU A 31 -1.16 15.91 -30.87
C LEU A 31 -2.66 15.87 -30.64
N ILE A 32 -3.07 15.04 -29.68
CA ILE A 32 -4.46 14.96 -29.24
C ILE A 32 -4.55 15.82 -27.98
N ASP A 33 -5.34 16.88 -28.05
CA ASP A 33 -5.65 17.74 -26.92
C ASP A 33 -6.69 17.06 -26.04
N LEU A 34 -6.20 16.13 -25.22
CA LEU A 34 -6.97 15.51 -24.16
C LEU A 34 -6.65 16.26 -22.87
N PRO A 35 -7.62 16.95 -22.24
CA PRO A 35 -7.44 17.51 -20.91
C PRO A 35 -7.35 16.36 -19.90
N LEU A 36 -6.18 15.74 -19.81
CA LEU A 36 -5.86 14.73 -18.82
C LEU A 36 -5.31 15.45 -17.60
N ALA A 37 -6.03 15.35 -16.48
CA ALA A 37 -5.50 15.78 -15.19
C ALA A 37 -4.24 14.95 -14.89
N LYS A 38 -3.07 15.57 -15.07
CA LYS A 38 -1.80 14.92 -14.74
C LYS A 38 -1.72 14.78 -13.23
N ILE A 39 -1.78 13.55 -12.74
CA ILE A 39 -1.56 13.26 -11.32
C ILE A 39 -0.07 13.46 -11.04
N VAL A 40 0.25 14.45 -10.22
CA VAL A 40 1.60 14.61 -9.67
C VAL A 40 1.77 13.57 -8.57
N PRO A 41 2.69 12.59 -8.70
CA PRO A 41 2.90 11.61 -7.65
C PRO A 41 3.35 12.34 -6.40
N LYS A 42 2.62 12.14 -5.30
CA LYS A 42 3.02 12.68 -4.00
C LYS A 42 4.28 11.94 -3.53
N PRO A 43 5.24 12.63 -2.86
CA PRO A 43 6.31 11.97 -2.16
C PRO A 43 5.75 10.94 -1.18
N VAL A 44 6.45 9.81 -1.02
CA VAL A 44 6.05 8.76 -0.07
C VAL A 44 7.19 8.55 0.93
N ARG A 45 6.83 8.42 2.21
CA ARG A 45 7.76 8.12 3.30
C ARG A 45 8.38 6.73 3.10
N ASN A 46 9.71 6.64 3.20
CA ASN A 46 10.45 5.41 2.98
C ASN A 46 10.96 4.81 4.30
N PHE A 47 10.10 4.02 4.92
CA PHE A 47 10.38 3.34 6.20
C PHE A 47 11.50 2.29 6.14
N ARG A 48 12.00 1.94 4.94
CA ARG A 48 13.14 1.02 4.79
C ARG A 48 14.50 1.71 4.89
N MET A 49 14.52 3.03 4.78
CA MET A 49 15.74 3.86 4.80
C MET A 49 15.88 4.65 6.12
N VAL A 50 15.12 4.27 7.15
CA VAL A 50 15.09 4.99 8.42
C VAL A 50 16.27 4.56 9.28
N GLU A 51 16.98 5.53 9.83
CA GLU A 51 17.98 5.31 10.90
C GLU A 51 17.27 5.14 12.24
N TRP A 52 16.87 3.91 12.56
CA TRP A 52 16.02 3.62 13.72
C TRP A 52 16.61 4.01 15.08
N LYS A 53 17.93 4.12 15.21
CA LYS A 53 18.58 4.64 16.42
C LYS A 53 18.26 6.13 16.64
N GLU A 54 18.28 6.92 15.58
CA GLU A 54 17.91 8.33 15.64
C GLU A 54 16.41 8.48 15.88
N PHE A 55 15.60 7.66 15.21
CA PHE A 55 14.16 7.62 15.41
C PHE A 55 13.78 7.36 16.87
N ARG A 56 14.35 6.33 17.50
CA ARG A 56 14.10 6.00 18.92
C ARG A 56 14.49 7.13 19.86
N LYS A 57 15.68 7.71 19.65
CA LYS A 57 16.16 8.84 20.46
C LYS A 57 15.22 10.04 20.38
N GLU A 58 14.77 10.38 19.17
CA GLU A 58 13.82 11.48 18.96
C GLU A 58 12.48 11.18 19.63
N LEU A 59 11.98 9.94 19.49
CA LEU A 59 10.74 9.52 20.12
C LEU A 59 10.84 9.60 21.65
N GLU A 60 11.86 9.00 22.25
CA GLU A 60 12.10 9.02 23.71
C GLU A 60 12.09 10.46 24.26
N GLY A 61 12.79 11.38 23.59
CA GLY A 61 12.81 12.78 24.03
C GLY A 61 11.44 13.47 23.95
N ARG A 62 10.57 13.06 23.03
CA ARG A 62 9.20 13.60 22.91
C ARG A 62 8.21 12.92 23.85
N MET A 63 8.49 11.68 24.25
CA MET A 63 7.65 10.97 25.22
C MET A 63 7.66 11.62 26.60
N GLU A 64 8.66 12.46 26.92
CA GLU A 64 8.67 13.35 28.10
C GLU A 64 7.48 14.32 28.11
N GLU A 65 6.87 14.59 26.95
CA GLU A 65 5.67 15.44 26.83
C GLU A 65 4.36 14.68 27.15
N LEU A 66 4.42 13.35 27.32
CA LEU A 66 3.27 12.56 27.75
C LEU A 66 3.18 12.54 29.27
N ARG A 67 1.97 12.38 29.81
CA ARG A 67 1.79 12.02 31.23
C ARG A 67 2.53 10.71 31.49
N GLU A 68 3.21 10.59 32.63
CA GLU A 68 3.85 9.34 33.02
C GLU A 68 2.86 8.16 32.90
N PRO A 69 3.31 6.98 32.42
CA PRO A 69 2.44 5.81 32.33
C PRO A 69 1.77 5.52 33.68
N GLY A 70 0.44 5.53 33.70
CA GLY A 70 -0.33 5.35 34.93
C GLY A 70 -1.82 5.21 34.67
N GLU A 71 -2.60 5.13 35.75
CA GLU A 71 -4.03 4.90 35.71
C GLU A 71 -4.77 6.05 35.00
N ILE A 72 -5.72 5.68 34.14
CA ILE A 72 -6.57 6.56 33.34
C ILE A 72 -8.01 6.29 33.75
N GLU A 73 -8.64 7.25 34.44
CA GLU A 73 -9.94 7.05 35.09
C GLU A 73 -11.12 7.59 34.28
N THR A 74 -10.86 8.42 33.26
CA THR A 74 -11.91 9.11 32.49
C THR A 74 -11.76 8.89 30.99
N VAL A 75 -12.89 8.94 30.28
CA VAL A 75 -12.93 8.79 28.81
C VAL A 75 -12.19 9.95 28.13
N GLU A 76 -12.27 11.15 28.69
CA GLU A 76 -11.57 12.33 28.21
C GLU A 76 -10.05 12.17 28.31
N GLU A 77 -9.55 11.70 29.46
CA GLU A 77 -8.12 11.42 29.64
C GLU A 77 -7.64 10.33 28.68
N LEU A 78 -8.45 9.27 28.48
CA LEU A 78 -8.14 8.21 27.53
C LEU A 78 -8.00 8.73 26.10
N GLU A 79 -8.99 9.51 25.62
CA GLU A 79 -8.96 10.07 24.26
C GLU A 79 -7.75 11.01 24.09
N GLU A 80 -7.48 11.88 25.06
CA GLU A 80 -6.34 12.81 25.03
C GLU A 80 -4.99 12.07 25.00
N GLN A 81 -4.81 11.06 25.86
CA GLN A 81 -3.56 10.30 25.92
C GLN A 81 -3.29 9.54 24.62
N VAL A 82 -4.31 8.89 24.04
CA VAL A 82 -4.16 8.15 22.77
C VAL A 82 -3.91 9.10 21.61
N GLU A 83 -4.61 10.22 21.54
CA GLU A 83 -4.41 11.24 20.51
C GLU A 83 -3.00 11.83 20.60
N ARG A 84 -2.53 12.15 21.82
CA ARG A 84 -1.19 12.69 22.05
C ARG A 84 -0.10 11.69 21.69
N LEU A 85 -0.23 10.43 22.11
CA LEU A 85 0.73 9.37 21.74
C LEU A 85 0.79 9.19 20.22
N THR A 86 -0.37 9.17 19.56
CA THR A 86 -0.47 9.08 18.09
C THR A 86 0.23 10.26 17.42
N GLY A 87 -0.02 11.48 17.91
CA GLY A 87 0.59 12.72 17.42
C GLY A 87 2.11 12.71 17.55
N ILE A 88 2.65 12.33 18.72
CA ILE A 88 4.10 12.23 18.95
C ILE A 88 4.77 11.26 17.95
N ILE A 89 4.15 10.10 17.71
CA ILE A 89 4.67 9.15 16.72
C ILE A 89 4.63 9.75 15.32
N GLN A 90 3.53 10.40 14.93
CA GLN A 90 3.40 11.04 13.62
C GLN A 90 4.41 12.18 13.41
N GLU A 91 4.61 13.02 14.41
CA GLU A 91 5.60 14.11 14.38
C GLU A 91 7.03 13.57 14.27
N THR A 92 7.33 12.46 14.95
CA THR A 92 8.63 11.78 14.83
C THR A 92 8.82 11.21 13.43
N ILE A 93 7.78 10.61 12.84
CA ILE A 93 7.79 10.15 11.44
C ILE A 93 8.06 11.31 10.48
N GLU A 94 7.36 12.42 10.66
CA GLU A 94 7.48 13.61 9.81
C GLU A 94 8.90 14.19 9.86
N LYS A 95 9.55 14.17 11.03
CA LYS A 95 10.90 14.69 11.23
C LYS A 95 12.00 13.77 10.70
N VAL A 96 11.92 12.46 10.97
CA VAL A 96 13.06 11.54 10.80
C VAL A 96 12.96 10.70 9.52
N VAL A 97 11.75 10.35 9.07
CA VAL A 97 11.60 9.38 7.98
C VAL A 97 11.81 10.05 6.62
N PRO A 98 12.78 9.62 5.79
CA PRO A 98 13.04 10.28 4.52
C PRO A 98 11.90 10.08 3.51
N GLU A 99 11.63 11.10 2.70
CA GLU A 99 10.71 11.00 1.58
C GLU A 99 11.42 10.53 0.31
N THR A 100 10.80 9.60 -0.40
CA THR A 100 11.23 9.22 -1.74
C THR A 100 10.30 9.82 -2.78
N LYS A 101 10.86 10.57 -3.73
CA LYS A 101 10.14 11.08 -4.90
C LYS A 101 10.12 9.99 -5.98
N ALA A 102 8.94 9.41 -6.22
CA ALA A 102 8.76 8.52 -7.36
C ALA A 102 8.93 9.35 -8.65
N CYS A 103 9.98 9.08 -9.42
CA CYS A 103 10.15 9.68 -10.75
C CYS A 103 9.93 8.61 -11.84
N PRO A 104 9.06 8.86 -12.84
CA PRO A 104 8.74 7.87 -13.88
C PRO A 104 9.94 7.39 -14.72
N HIS A 105 11.05 8.11 -14.66
CA HIS A 105 12.26 7.81 -15.42
C HIS A 105 13.29 7.01 -14.62
N MET A 106 13.05 6.76 -13.32
CA MET A 106 13.98 5.99 -12.49
C MET A 106 13.92 4.52 -12.89
N LYS A 107 15.02 4.02 -13.45
CA LYS A 107 15.18 2.62 -13.81
C LYS A 107 16.24 2.03 -12.89
N ARG A 108 15.90 0.99 -12.15
CA ARG A 108 16.80 0.36 -11.16
C ARG A 108 18.08 -0.21 -11.80
N TRP A 109 17.99 -0.66 -13.05
CA TRP A 109 19.12 -1.16 -13.85
C TRP A 109 19.93 -0.05 -14.54
N TRP A 110 19.54 1.23 -14.43
CA TRP A 110 20.27 2.33 -15.07
C TRP A 110 21.50 2.72 -14.26
N ASN A 111 22.64 2.85 -14.92
CA ASN A 111 23.93 3.10 -14.28
C ASN A 111 24.70 4.24 -14.97
N LYS A 112 25.82 4.67 -14.36
CA LYS A 112 26.65 5.78 -14.86
C LYS A 112 27.30 5.48 -16.22
N GLU A 113 27.54 4.22 -16.54
CA GLU A 113 28.12 3.80 -17.82
C GLU A 113 27.13 4.05 -18.97
N LEU A 114 25.88 3.59 -18.83
CA LEU A 114 24.81 3.82 -19.80
C LEU A 114 24.54 5.32 -20.00
N GLU A 115 24.57 6.11 -18.92
CA GLU A 115 24.46 7.57 -18.98
C GLU A 115 25.57 8.19 -19.84
N GLY A 116 26.82 7.73 -19.67
CA GLY A 116 27.97 8.15 -20.46
C GLY A 116 27.86 7.77 -21.94
N MET A 117 27.46 6.53 -22.23
CA MET A 117 27.27 6.04 -23.61
C MET A 117 26.15 6.80 -24.33
N LYS A 118 25.02 7.04 -23.66
CA LYS A 118 23.91 7.85 -24.20
C LYS A 118 24.35 9.27 -24.58
N LYS A 119 25.15 9.93 -23.74
CA LYS A 119 25.69 11.27 -24.04
C LYS A 119 26.58 11.25 -25.29
N LYS A 120 27.51 10.29 -25.38
CA LYS A 120 28.40 10.14 -26.55
C LYS A 120 27.61 9.82 -27.82
N LEU A 121 26.62 8.93 -27.74
CA LEU A 121 25.76 8.56 -28.87
C LEU A 121 24.97 9.76 -29.39
N ASN A 122 24.39 10.57 -28.49
CA ASN A 122 23.67 11.79 -28.86
C ASN A 122 24.58 12.82 -29.53
N GLN A 123 25.82 12.98 -29.03
CA GLN A 123 26.81 13.86 -29.65
C GLN A 123 27.19 13.40 -31.06
N LEU A 124 27.47 12.10 -31.23
CA LEU A 124 27.81 11.52 -32.53
C LEU A 124 26.63 11.59 -33.50
N ASN A 125 25.39 11.35 -33.05
CA ASN A 125 24.20 11.50 -33.89
C ASN A 125 24.03 12.93 -34.41
N ARG A 126 24.24 13.94 -33.56
CA ARG A 126 24.20 15.35 -33.98
C ARG A 126 25.29 15.68 -35.00
N LYS A 127 26.48 15.09 -34.85
CA LYS A 127 27.60 15.27 -35.80
C LYS A 127 27.32 14.56 -37.12
N SER A 128 26.92 13.28 -37.09
CA SER A 128 26.63 12.49 -38.29
C SER A 128 25.51 13.10 -39.13
N TYR A 129 24.49 13.69 -38.49
CA TYR A 129 23.40 14.38 -39.19
C TYR A 129 23.89 15.60 -40.00
N ARG A 130 24.92 16.33 -39.52
CA ARG A 130 25.50 17.46 -40.27
C ARG A 130 26.22 17.01 -41.55
N TRP A 131 26.73 15.78 -41.55
CA TRP A 131 27.45 15.18 -42.67
C TRP A 131 26.56 14.27 -43.54
N LYS A 132 25.23 14.37 -43.40
CA LYS A 132 24.27 13.51 -44.13
C LYS A 132 24.43 13.52 -45.66
N SER A 133 25.01 14.58 -46.22
CA SER A 133 25.27 14.73 -47.65
C SER A 133 26.60 14.11 -48.11
N THR A 134 27.34 13.46 -47.20
CA THR A 134 28.65 12.85 -47.48
C THR A 134 28.64 11.38 -47.03
N PRO A 135 28.12 10.45 -47.85
CA PRO A 135 27.81 9.08 -47.44
C PRO A 135 28.98 8.29 -46.82
N ASP A 136 30.21 8.55 -47.26
CA ASP A 136 31.42 7.82 -46.85
C ASP A 136 32.13 8.43 -45.63
N HIS A 137 31.50 9.35 -44.91
CA HIS A 137 32.14 9.99 -43.75
C HIS A 137 32.34 8.98 -42.60
N PRO A 138 33.57 8.83 -42.02
CA PRO A 138 33.87 7.83 -40.97
C PRO A 138 32.95 7.86 -39.75
N LEU A 139 32.43 9.06 -39.40
CA LEU A 139 31.43 9.26 -38.35
C LEU A 139 30.19 8.35 -38.46
N PHE A 140 29.78 7.93 -39.67
CA PHE A 140 28.65 7.00 -39.82
C PHE A 140 28.99 5.60 -39.29
N GLN A 141 30.22 5.15 -39.50
CA GLN A 141 30.71 3.87 -38.97
C GLN A 141 30.89 3.94 -37.46
N GLU A 142 31.52 5.00 -36.94
CA GLU A 142 31.69 5.23 -35.51
C GLU A 142 30.35 5.28 -34.77
N TYR A 143 29.38 6.01 -35.33
CA TYR A 143 28.03 6.08 -34.79
C TYR A 143 27.35 4.70 -34.74
N ARG A 144 27.47 3.89 -35.81
CA ARG A 144 26.88 2.55 -35.88
C ARG A 144 27.50 1.59 -34.88
N GLN A 145 28.83 1.65 -34.71
CA GLN A 145 29.55 0.86 -33.70
C GLN A 145 29.11 1.22 -32.28
N LEU A 146 29.14 2.51 -31.92
CA LEU A 146 28.73 2.95 -30.59
C LEU A 146 27.27 2.64 -30.30
N ARG A 147 26.40 2.75 -31.31
CA ARG A 147 25.00 2.35 -31.20
C ARG A 147 24.86 0.89 -30.81
N ASN A 148 25.52 -0.01 -31.52
CA ASN A 148 25.42 -1.45 -31.28
C ASN A 148 25.94 -1.76 -29.86
N MET A 149 27.11 -1.22 -29.49
CA MET A 149 27.66 -1.36 -28.14
C MET A 149 26.69 -0.86 -27.06
N TYR A 150 26.02 0.28 -27.29
CA TYR A 150 25.05 0.83 -26.35
C TYR A 150 23.80 -0.05 -26.22
N ALA A 151 23.30 -0.63 -27.31
CA ALA A 151 22.19 -1.57 -27.28
C ALA A 151 22.55 -2.85 -26.50
N ASP A 152 23.75 -3.37 -26.71
CA ASP A 152 24.28 -4.54 -26.00
C ASP A 152 24.45 -4.23 -24.50
N ALA A 153 25.02 -3.07 -24.16
CA ALA A 153 25.18 -2.63 -22.78
C ALA A 153 23.84 -2.47 -22.04
N ILE A 154 22.79 -1.97 -22.70
CA ILE A 154 21.43 -1.90 -22.12
C ILE A 154 20.92 -3.31 -21.80
N THR A 155 21.11 -4.24 -22.74
CA THR A 155 20.64 -5.63 -22.58
C THR A 155 21.37 -6.30 -21.42
N GLN A 156 22.69 -6.13 -21.35
CA GLN A 156 23.52 -6.65 -20.26
C GLN A 156 23.13 -6.05 -18.91
N ALA A 157 22.97 -4.72 -18.82
CA ALA A 157 22.60 -4.06 -17.56
C ALA A 157 21.24 -4.51 -17.02
N LYS A 158 20.24 -4.70 -17.90
CA LYS A 158 18.93 -5.25 -17.52
C LYS A 158 19.04 -6.68 -17.00
N ARG A 159 19.83 -7.51 -17.70
CA ARG A 159 20.03 -8.92 -17.37
C ARG A 159 20.74 -9.06 -16.02
N THR A 160 21.90 -8.43 -15.87
CA THR A 160 22.68 -8.47 -14.63
C THR A 160 21.85 -7.97 -13.45
N HIS A 161 21.12 -6.87 -13.60
CA HIS A 161 20.24 -6.40 -12.53
C HIS A 161 19.16 -7.41 -12.12
N TRP A 162 18.60 -8.16 -13.09
CA TRP A 162 17.60 -9.18 -12.81
C TRP A 162 18.21 -10.43 -12.17
N GLU A 163 19.38 -10.86 -12.65
CA GLU A 163 20.15 -11.98 -12.07
C GLU A 163 20.57 -11.65 -10.63
N ASP A 164 21.16 -10.49 -10.37
CA ASP A 164 21.55 -10.02 -9.04
C ASP A 164 20.34 -9.97 -8.08
N TYR A 165 19.19 -9.50 -8.57
CA TYR A 165 17.95 -9.47 -7.79
C TYR A 165 17.48 -10.88 -7.40
N LEU A 166 17.55 -11.84 -8.32
CA LEU A 166 17.15 -13.23 -8.05
C LEU A 166 18.13 -13.94 -7.12
N GLU A 167 19.43 -13.70 -7.27
CA GLU A 167 20.47 -14.27 -6.40
C GLU A 167 20.32 -13.82 -4.95
N GLN A 168 19.85 -12.59 -4.74
CA GLN A 168 19.66 -11.98 -3.41
C GLN A 168 18.22 -12.12 -2.90
N ALA A 169 17.31 -12.70 -3.68
CA ALA A 169 15.89 -12.73 -3.35
C ALA A 169 15.61 -13.62 -2.14
N THR A 170 14.93 -13.06 -1.14
CA THR A 170 14.29 -13.80 -0.07
C THR A 170 13.09 -14.61 -0.58
N GLU A 171 12.59 -15.56 0.21
CA GLU A 171 11.38 -16.34 -0.13
C GLU A 171 10.18 -15.45 -0.50
N ALA A 172 9.99 -14.34 0.21
CA ALA A 172 8.93 -13.36 -0.10
C ALA A 172 9.17 -12.62 -1.44
N GLU A 173 10.43 -12.35 -1.79
CA GLU A 173 10.81 -11.69 -3.04
C GLU A 173 10.73 -12.65 -4.23
N MET A 174 10.89 -13.95 -4.02
CA MET A 174 10.68 -14.98 -5.05
C MET A 174 9.22 -14.99 -5.54
N TRP A 175 8.24 -14.81 -4.64
CA TRP A 175 6.85 -14.61 -5.05
C TRP A 175 6.64 -13.34 -5.87
N THR A 176 7.36 -12.26 -5.54
CA THR A 176 7.35 -11.02 -6.31
C THR A 176 7.95 -11.22 -7.70
N ALA A 177 9.03 -12.00 -7.81
CA ALA A 177 9.67 -12.35 -9.07
C ALA A 177 8.76 -13.19 -9.97
N ASN A 178 8.12 -14.23 -9.40
CA ASN A 178 7.16 -15.06 -10.12
C ASN A 178 6.00 -14.21 -10.67
N ARG A 179 5.49 -13.28 -9.87
CA ARG A 179 4.47 -12.32 -10.31
C ARG A 179 4.94 -11.50 -11.51
N TYR A 180 6.16 -10.95 -11.49
CA TYR A 180 6.70 -10.21 -12.63
C TYR A 180 6.87 -11.08 -13.90
N ALA A 181 7.12 -12.38 -13.76
CA ALA A 181 7.27 -13.30 -14.88
C ALA A 181 5.93 -13.79 -15.45
N THR A 182 4.87 -13.84 -14.64
CA THR A 182 3.59 -14.48 -14.99
C THR A 182 2.46 -13.50 -15.25
N GLU A 183 2.50 -12.32 -14.66
CA GLU A 183 1.48 -11.30 -14.90
C GLU A 183 1.71 -10.60 -16.25
N PRO A 184 0.64 -10.35 -17.03
CA PRO A 184 0.76 -9.59 -18.26
C PRO A 184 1.30 -8.18 -17.99
N VAL A 185 2.13 -7.68 -18.91
CA VAL A 185 2.76 -6.36 -18.80
C VAL A 185 1.66 -5.28 -18.77
N GLY A 186 1.45 -4.68 -17.60
CA GLY A 186 0.57 -3.52 -17.43
C GLY A 186 1.22 -2.22 -17.88
N ASP A 187 0.41 -1.16 -18.01
CA ASP A 187 0.86 0.21 -18.29
C ASP A 187 1.55 0.90 -17.09
N GLY A 188 1.76 0.15 -15.99
CA GLY A 188 2.28 0.67 -14.73
C GLY A 188 1.29 1.57 -13.99
N GLY A 189 0.06 1.72 -14.48
CA GLY A 189 -1.01 2.46 -13.83
C GLY A 189 -1.68 1.65 -12.73
N SER A 190 -2.19 2.32 -11.70
CA SER A 190 -3.08 1.69 -10.72
C SER A 190 -4.28 1.06 -11.45
N PRO A 191 -4.72 -0.16 -11.08
CA PRO A 191 -5.85 -0.80 -11.72
C PRO A 191 -7.09 0.09 -11.60
N ARG A 192 -7.61 0.54 -12.74
CA ARG A 192 -8.79 1.41 -12.78
C ARG A 192 -10.05 0.59 -12.55
N ILE A 193 -10.97 1.08 -11.73
CA ILE A 193 -12.30 0.49 -11.60
C ILE A 193 -13.13 0.97 -12.80
N PRO A 194 -13.61 0.05 -13.68
CA PRO A 194 -14.47 0.43 -14.80
C PRO A 194 -15.79 1.02 -14.29
N THR A 195 -16.62 1.54 -15.19
CA THR A 195 -18.00 1.91 -14.85
C THR A 195 -18.69 0.74 -14.17
N LEU A 196 -19.28 0.99 -13.00
CA LEU A 196 -20.02 -0.04 -12.27
C LEU A 196 -21.50 0.01 -12.66
N SER A 197 -22.16 -1.14 -12.62
CA SER A 197 -23.58 -1.29 -12.90
C SER A 197 -24.26 -2.04 -11.76
N THR A 198 -25.37 -1.49 -11.27
CA THR A 198 -26.22 -2.11 -10.24
C THR A 198 -27.66 -2.22 -10.75
N LYS A 199 -28.32 -3.35 -10.45
CA LYS A 199 -29.75 -3.50 -10.72
C LYS A 199 -30.57 -3.04 -9.52
N GLY A 200 -31.51 -2.13 -9.75
CA GLY A 200 -32.48 -1.69 -8.76
C GLY A 200 -33.58 -2.74 -8.51
N PRO A 201 -34.44 -2.51 -7.49
CA PRO A 201 -35.59 -3.38 -7.20
C PRO A 201 -36.54 -3.51 -8.40
N ASP A 202 -36.68 -2.44 -9.17
CA ASP A 202 -37.58 -2.34 -10.32
C ASP A 202 -36.98 -2.96 -11.60
N GLY A 203 -35.82 -3.64 -11.49
CA GLY A 203 -35.10 -4.25 -12.62
C GLY A 203 -34.29 -3.27 -13.48
N THR A 204 -34.38 -1.97 -13.23
CA THR A 204 -33.60 -0.93 -13.92
C THR A 204 -32.11 -1.04 -13.61
N THR A 205 -31.26 -0.82 -14.62
CA THR A 205 -29.80 -0.82 -14.45
C THR A 205 -29.30 0.61 -14.28
N ARG A 206 -28.67 0.91 -13.14
CA ARG A 206 -28.00 2.18 -12.88
C ARG A 206 -26.51 2.02 -13.10
N GLN A 207 -25.92 2.93 -13.86
CA GLN A 207 -24.47 3.02 -14.07
C GLN A 207 -23.86 4.03 -13.09
N HIS A 208 -22.61 3.76 -12.69
CA HIS A 208 -21.81 4.57 -11.78
C HIS A 208 -20.48 4.88 -12.46
N ILE A 209 -20.32 6.12 -12.91
CA ILE A 209 -19.26 6.55 -13.81
C ILE A 209 -18.16 7.25 -13.02
N THR A 210 -18.52 8.14 -12.10
CA THR A 210 -17.56 8.90 -11.28
C THR A 210 -16.97 8.04 -10.16
N ASN A 211 -15.85 8.47 -9.59
CA ASN A 211 -15.23 7.72 -8.49
C ASN A 211 -16.11 7.74 -7.22
N GLU A 212 -16.79 8.86 -6.99
CA GLU A 212 -17.71 9.08 -5.89
C GLU A 212 -18.93 8.13 -6.00
N GLU A 213 -19.56 8.06 -7.18
CA GLU A 213 -20.67 7.13 -7.44
C GLU A 213 -20.23 5.67 -7.27
N LYS A 214 -19.04 5.32 -7.81
CA LYS A 214 -18.49 3.97 -7.66
C LYS A 214 -18.21 3.63 -6.20
N ALA A 215 -17.64 4.56 -5.44
CA ALA A 215 -17.35 4.37 -4.02
C ALA A 215 -18.64 4.14 -3.21
N GLU A 216 -19.70 4.91 -3.48
CA GLU A 216 -21.00 4.73 -2.85
C GLU A 216 -21.61 3.36 -3.20
N ALA A 217 -21.62 3.00 -4.48
CA ALA A 217 -22.16 1.70 -4.93
C ALA A 217 -21.42 0.50 -4.31
N LEU A 218 -20.10 0.60 -4.17
CA LEU A 218 -19.28 -0.39 -3.49
C LEU A 218 -19.58 -0.42 -1.98
N GLY A 219 -19.68 0.75 -1.34
CA GLY A 219 -20.01 0.88 0.08
C GLY A 219 -21.35 0.22 0.43
N GLN A 220 -22.41 0.53 -0.34
CA GLN A 220 -23.72 -0.10 -0.16
C GLN A 220 -23.69 -1.63 -0.35
N ALA A 221 -22.88 -2.11 -1.29
CA ALA A 221 -22.76 -3.55 -1.55
C ALA A 221 -21.97 -4.31 -0.46
N PHE A 222 -21.00 -3.65 0.17
CA PHE A 222 -20.12 -4.25 1.18
C PHE A 222 -20.66 -4.14 2.60
N PHE A 223 -21.38 -3.07 2.91
CA PHE A 223 -21.87 -2.74 4.24
C PHE A 223 -23.40 -2.57 4.20
N PRO A 224 -24.16 -3.67 4.07
CA PRO A 224 -25.61 -3.61 4.08
C PRO A 224 -26.12 -3.05 5.42
N ARG A 225 -27.24 -2.34 5.39
CA ARG A 225 -27.86 -1.82 6.61
C ARG A 225 -28.21 -2.96 7.56
N ARG A 226 -27.97 -2.73 8.85
CA ARG A 226 -28.44 -3.63 9.90
C ARG A 226 -29.96 -3.78 9.79
N PRO A 227 -30.52 -4.99 9.91
CA PRO A 227 -31.97 -5.17 9.99
C PRO A 227 -32.56 -4.34 11.14
N GLU A 228 -33.71 -3.72 10.91
CA GLU A 228 -34.39 -2.90 11.93
C GLU A 228 -34.86 -3.73 13.14
N GLN A 229 -35.12 -5.01 12.93
CA GLN A 229 -35.59 -5.93 13.97
C GLN A 229 -34.47 -6.89 14.36
N SER A 230 -34.21 -6.98 15.68
CA SER A 230 -33.34 -7.99 16.24
C SER A 230 -34.00 -9.37 16.13
N THR A 231 -33.23 -10.37 15.75
CA THR A 231 -33.67 -11.78 15.79
C THR A 231 -33.56 -12.38 17.20
N VAL A 232 -32.96 -11.65 18.14
CA VAL A 232 -32.81 -12.06 19.55
C VAL A 232 -34.11 -11.78 20.31
N PRO A 233 -34.72 -12.78 20.97
CA PRO A 233 -35.89 -12.58 21.81
C PRO A 233 -35.61 -11.59 22.95
N PRO A 234 -36.55 -10.67 23.27
CA PRO A 234 -36.32 -9.62 24.27
C PRO A 234 -36.09 -10.13 25.70
N ASN A 235 -36.54 -11.36 26.03
CA ASN A 235 -36.41 -11.97 27.36
C ASN A 235 -35.45 -13.17 27.37
N GLN A 236 -34.42 -13.15 26.53
CA GLN A 236 -33.43 -14.21 26.53
C GLN A 236 -32.60 -14.16 27.81
N HIS A 237 -32.60 -15.24 28.59
CA HIS A 237 -31.79 -15.37 29.79
C HIS A 237 -30.42 -15.95 29.39
N TYR A 238 -29.36 -15.15 29.55
CA TYR A 238 -27.99 -15.57 29.32
C TYR A 238 -27.38 -16.11 30.62
N PRO A 239 -26.45 -17.08 30.54
CA PRO A 239 -25.68 -17.49 31.71
C PRO A 239 -24.80 -16.33 32.21
N GLU A 240 -24.24 -16.47 33.41
CA GLU A 240 -23.30 -15.47 33.93
C GLU A 240 -22.14 -15.24 32.95
N PRO A 241 -21.74 -13.96 32.74
CA PRO A 241 -20.62 -13.65 31.86
C PRO A 241 -19.33 -14.30 32.35
N LEU A 242 -18.58 -14.88 31.41
CA LEU A 242 -17.20 -15.26 31.67
C LEU A 242 -16.37 -13.99 31.85
N GLN A 243 -15.54 -13.97 32.88
CA GLN A 243 -14.59 -12.88 33.12
C GLN A 243 -13.32 -13.09 32.29
N LEU A 244 -12.75 -11.99 31.80
CA LEU A 244 -11.39 -11.99 31.25
C LEU A 244 -10.42 -12.46 32.34
N ARG A 245 -9.43 -13.26 31.94
CA ARG A 245 -8.54 -14.00 32.85
C ARG A 245 -7.49 -13.11 33.50
N SER A 246 -7.04 -12.07 32.81
CA SER A 246 -5.89 -11.30 33.26
C SER A 246 -5.93 -9.86 32.77
N GLU A 247 -5.49 -8.94 33.62
CA GLU A 247 -5.17 -7.58 33.18
C GLU A 247 -4.07 -7.61 32.11
N ILE A 248 -4.26 -6.83 31.04
CA ILE A 248 -3.28 -6.70 29.96
C ILE A 248 -1.93 -6.28 30.54
N ASN A 249 -0.85 -6.96 30.19
CA ASN A 249 0.50 -6.65 30.65
C ASN A 249 1.46 -6.30 29.49
N GLU A 250 2.64 -5.81 29.84
CA GLU A 250 3.63 -5.33 28.87
C GLU A 250 4.14 -6.46 27.97
N GLU A 251 4.34 -7.67 28.49
CA GLU A 251 4.77 -8.84 27.72
C GLU A 251 3.76 -9.19 26.62
N GLN A 252 2.46 -9.15 26.93
CA GLN A 252 1.40 -9.37 25.95
C GLN A 252 1.42 -8.32 24.84
N VAL A 253 1.61 -7.05 25.20
CA VAL A 253 1.70 -5.94 24.24
C VAL A 253 2.93 -6.11 23.33
N LEU A 254 4.10 -6.35 23.91
CA LEU A 254 5.35 -6.54 23.17
C LEU A 254 5.28 -7.75 22.23
N SER A 255 4.75 -8.88 22.72
CA SER A 255 4.58 -10.10 21.92
C SER A 255 3.67 -9.86 20.71
N ASN A 256 2.52 -9.21 20.92
CA ASN A 256 1.57 -8.89 19.85
C ASN A 256 2.15 -7.90 18.83
N ILE A 257 2.90 -6.87 19.28
CA ILE A 257 3.62 -5.96 18.38
C ILE A 257 4.66 -6.73 17.56
N LYS A 258 5.43 -7.63 18.18
CA LYS A 258 6.48 -8.41 17.52
C LYS A 258 5.91 -9.32 16.42
N ALA A 259 4.72 -9.89 16.64
CA ALA A 259 4.01 -10.74 15.68
C ALA A 259 3.52 -9.98 14.43
N LEU A 260 3.45 -8.64 14.46
CA LEU A 260 3.04 -7.85 13.31
C LEU A 260 4.00 -8.04 12.11
N SER A 261 3.44 -8.05 10.90
CA SER A 261 4.22 -7.98 9.67
C SER A 261 4.60 -6.53 9.35
N SER A 262 5.90 -6.24 9.31
CA SER A 262 6.45 -4.87 9.41
C SER A 262 5.97 -3.88 8.34
N PHE A 263 5.90 -4.30 7.07
CA PHE A 263 5.65 -3.38 5.94
C PHE A 263 4.23 -3.51 5.37
N LYS A 264 3.24 -3.76 6.22
CA LYS A 264 1.82 -3.68 5.82
C LYS A 264 1.37 -2.23 5.68
N ALA A 265 0.33 -2.03 4.87
CA ALA A 265 -0.27 -0.72 4.70
C ALA A 265 -0.88 -0.22 6.03
N PRO A 266 -0.59 1.03 6.44
CA PRO A 266 -1.12 1.61 7.67
C PRO A 266 -2.61 1.94 7.55
N GLY A 267 -3.23 2.25 8.68
CA GLY A 267 -4.58 2.82 8.74
C GLY A 267 -4.59 4.32 8.39
N PRO A 268 -5.70 5.01 8.69
CA PRO A 268 -5.83 6.46 8.49
C PRO A 268 -4.78 7.30 9.23
N ASP A 269 -4.25 6.78 10.33
CA ASP A 269 -3.17 7.38 11.13
C ASP A 269 -1.82 7.44 10.39
N GLY A 270 -1.65 6.67 9.31
CA GLY A 270 -0.40 6.61 8.56
C GLY A 270 0.77 5.94 9.30
N ILE A 271 0.54 5.30 10.46
CA ILE A 271 1.59 4.66 11.26
C ILE A 271 1.74 3.19 10.86
N PRO A 272 2.83 2.79 10.16
CA PRO A 272 3.02 1.41 9.75
C PRO A 272 3.50 0.53 10.90
N ASN A 273 3.25 -0.78 10.79
CA ASN A 273 3.64 -1.76 11.81
C ASN A 273 5.13 -1.71 12.17
N VAL A 274 6.02 -1.45 11.21
CA VAL A 274 7.47 -1.35 11.46
C VAL A 274 7.82 -0.29 12.49
N VAL A 275 7.07 0.84 12.54
CA VAL A 275 7.32 1.88 13.54
C VAL A 275 7.05 1.32 14.94
N LEU A 276 5.90 0.68 15.16
CA LEU A 276 5.59 0.06 16.46
C LEU A 276 6.62 -0.99 16.85
N LYS A 277 7.09 -1.81 15.90
CA LYS A 277 8.10 -2.84 16.18
C LYS A 277 9.43 -2.26 16.61
N GLU A 278 9.86 -1.17 15.96
CA GLU A 278 11.15 -0.53 16.24
C GLU A 278 11.14 0.35 17.49
N THR A 279 9.95 0.66 18.01
CA THR A 279 9.73 1.50 19.19
C THR A 279 8.97 0.79 20.29
N ALA A 280 8.82 -0.54 20.22
CA ALA A 280 7.92 -1.32 21.07
C ALA A 280 8.21 -1.09 22.56
N GLU A 281 9.49 -1.18 22.95
CA GLU A 281 9.95 -0.97 24.33
C GLU A 281 9.68 0.45 24.87
N ILE A 282 9.54 1.45 24.00
CA ILE A 282 9.29 2.84 24.39
C ILE A 282 7.78 3.06 24.63
N ILE A 283 6.95 2.50 23.76
CA ILE A 283 5.51 2.77 23.75
C ILE A 283 4.70 1.76 24.57
N ALA A 284 5.20 0.53 24.75
CA ALA A 284 4.47 -0.53 25.43
C ALA A 284 4.03 -0.17 26.87
N PRO A 285 4.86 0.48 27.70
CA PRO A 285 4.44 0.89 29.04
C PRO A 285 3.18 1.78 29.04
N TYR A 286 3.05 2.67 28.05
CA TYR A 286 1.88 3.54 27.89
C TYR A 286 0.67 2.78 27.34
N LEU A 287 0.91 1.88 26.37
CA LEU A 287 -0.15 1.09 25.75
C LEU A 287 -0.83 0.15 26.76
N VAL A 288 -0.10 -0.38 27.74
CA VAL A 288 -0.69 -1.21 28.81
C VAL A 288 -1.79 -0.45 29.53
N TRP A 289 -1.51 0.78 30.01
CA TRP A 289 -2.49 1.59 30.73
C TRP A 289 -3.64 2.04 29.85
N ILE A 290 -3.35 2.46 28.61
CA ILE A 290 -4.37 2.80 27.61
C ILE A 290 -5.31 1.61 27.37
N TYR A 291 -4.77 0.41 27.17
CA TYR A 291 -5.57 -0.78 26.87
C TYR A 291 -6.40 -1.25 28.05
N ARG A 292 -5.86 -1.18 29.27
CA ARG A 292 -6.63 -1.44 30.50
C ARG A 292 -7.79 -0.46 30.64
N ALA A 293 -7.51 0.83 30.51
CA ALA A 293 -8.53 1.88 30.60
C ALA A 293 -9.63 1.73 29.54
N ILE A 294 -9.31 1.30 28.32
CA ILE A 294 -10.33 1.01 27.30
C ILE A 294 -11.29 -0.10 27.76
N LEU A 295 -10.79 -1.14 28.43
CA LEU A 295 -11.62 -2.23 28.95
C LEU A 295 -12.40 -1.78 30.18
N ASP A 296 -11.76 -1.08 31.12
CA ASP A 296 -12.38 -0.63 32.38
C ASP A 296 -13.47 0.43 32.15
N LEU A 297 -13.25 1.34 31.21
CA LEU A 297 -14.21 2.39 30.84
C LEU A 297 -15.22 1.94 29.79
N GLU A 298 -15.09 0.71 29.27
CA GLU A 298 -15.88 0.17 28.16
C GLU A 298 -15.92 1.10 26.93
N HIS A 299 -14.85 1.88 26.72
CA HIS A 299 -14.80 2.92 25.70
C HIS A 299 -13.54 2.81 24.85
N GLN A 300 -13.72 2.54 23.55
CA GLN A 300 -12.62 2.55 22.59
C GLN A 300 -12.36 3.97 22.06
N PHE A 301 -11.08 4.32 21.92
CA PHE A 301 -10.62 5.54 21.26
C PHE A 301 -11.34 5.78 19.92
N SER A 302 -11.89 6.97 19.76
CA SER A 302 -12.70 7.38 18.61
C SER A 302 -11.97 7.22 17.28
N GLY A 303 -10.68 7.60 17.21
CA GLY A 303 -9.89 7.47 15.98
C GLY A 303 -9.72 6.03 15.50
N TRP A 304 -9.71 5.03 16.39
CA TRP A 304 -9.61 3.62 16.02
C TRP A 304 -10.93 3.03 15.49
N LYS A 305 -12.05 3.73 15.64
CA LYS A 305 -13.34 3.35 15.03
C LYS A 305 -13.41 3.69 13.54
N THR A 306 -12.41 4.43 13.04
CA THR A 306 -12.28 4.81 11.62
C THR A 306 -11.29 3.91 10.89
N PHE A 307 -11.56 3.61 9.61
CA PHE A 307 -10.67 2.81 8.77
C PHE A 307 -10.79 3.21 7.30
N THR A 308 -9.71 2.99 6.55
CA THR A 308 -9.75 3.16 5.08
C THR A 308 -10.12 1.84 4.42
N THR A 309 -11.17 1.82 3.59
CA THR A 309 -11.52 0.63 2.81
C THR A 309 -10.82 0.65 1.46
N VAL A 310 -9.87 -0.26 1.26
CA VAL A 310 -9.27 -0.52 -0.05
C VAL A 310 -10.07 -1.59 -0.77
N VAL A 311 -10.41 -1.35 -2.03
CA VAL A 311 -11.24 -2.25 -2.83
C VAL A 311 -10.36 -3.04 -3.80
N LEU A 312 -10.34 -4.37 -3.64
CA LEU A 312 -9.57 -5.27 -4.51
C LEU A 312 -10.47 -6.10 -5.40
N ARG A 313 -10.03 -6.32 -6.64
CA ARG A 313 -10.67 -7.27 -7.57
C ARG A 313 -10.59 -8.70 -7.00
N LYS A 314 -11.69 -9.44 -7.04
CA LYS A 314 -11.68 -10.88 -6.79
C LYS A 314 -11.17 -11.60 -8.05
N PRO A 315 -10.26 -12.57 -7.94
CA PRO A 315 -9.74 -13.27 -9.12
C PRO A 315 -10.84 -14.04 -9.86
N GLY A 316 -10.68 -14.19 -11.18
CA GLY A 316 -11.50 -15.06 -12.03
C GLY A 316 -12.96 -14.61 -12.22
N LYS A 317 -13.30 -13.33 -11.99
CA LYS A 317 -14.67 -12.84 -12.21
C LYS A 317 -14.94 -12.58 -13.70
N PRO A 318 -16.14 -12.95 -14.20
CA PRO A 318 -16.49 -12.80 -15.62
C PRO A 318 -16.65 -11.33 -16.04
N SER A 319 -17.06 -10.46 -15.10
CA SER A 319 -17.11 -9.02 -15.30
C SER A 319 -16.74 -8.30 -14.01
N TYR A 320 -16.01 -7.21 -14.16
CA TYR A 320 -15.61 -6.29 -13.09
C TYR A 320 -16.44 -5.00 -13.08
N GLU A 321 -17.56 -4.99 -13.80
CA GLU A 321 -18.54 -3.90 -13.79
C GLU A 321 -19.57 -4.08 -12.67
N VAL A 322 -19.52 -5.17 -11.92
CA VAL A 322 -20.46 -5.42 -10.81
C VAL A 322 -19.75 -5.25 -9.46
N PRO A 323 -20.33 -4.51 -8.48
CA PRO A 323 -19.69 -4.32 -7.17
C PRO A 323 -19.29 -5.62 -6.46
N LYS A 324 -20.09 -6.70 -6.62
CA LYS A 324 -19.81 -8.02 -6.04
C LYS A 324 -18.54 -8.70 -6.57
N ALA A 325 -17.99 -8.25 -7.70
CA ALA A 325 -16.71 -8.73 -8.24
C ALA A 325 -15.49 -8.23 -7.45
N TYR A 326 -15.72 -7.39 -6.44
CA TYR A 326 -14.68 -6.83 -5.59
C TYR A 326 -14.83 -7.30 -4.14
N ARG A 327 -13.74 -7.19 -3.37
CA ARG A 327 -13.70 -7.41 -1.93
C ARG A 327 -13.17 -6.16 -1.22
N PRO A 328 -13.81 -5.72 -0.12
CA PRO A 328 -13.26 -4.68 0.72
C PRO A 328 -12.12 -5.24 1.59
N ILE A 329 -11.10 -4.43 1.82
CA ILE A 329 -10.09 -4.64 2.86
C ILE A 329 -10.05 -3.38 3.72
N ALA A 330 -10.37 -3.52 5.00
CA ALA A 330 -10.28 -2.44 5.97
C ALA A 330 -8.83 -2.29 6.45
N LEU A 331 -8.27 -1.10 6.28
CA LEU A 331 -7.00 -0.69 6.86
C LEU A 331 -7.30 0.04 8.17
N LEU A 332 -7.21 -0.67 9.30
CA LEU A 332 -7.38 -0.09 10.64
C LEU A 332 -6.06 0.46 11.19
N CYS A 333 -6.16 1.40 12.12
CA CYS A 333 -5.03 1.92 12.90
C CYS A 333 -4.30 0.79 13.63
N THR A 334 -2.96 0.83 13.62
CA THR A 334 -2.16 -0.31 14.07
C THR A 334 -2.24 -0.51 15.58
N LEU A 335 -2.28 0.59 16.35
CA LEU A 335 -2.42 0.54 17.81
C LEU A 335 -3.74 -0.15 18.23
N GLY A 336 -4.86 0.14 17.55
CA GLY A 336 -6.13 -0.55 17.81
C GLY A 336 -6.14 -2.02 17.38
N LYS A 337 -5.39 -2.38 16.32
CA LYS A 337 -5.22 -3.78 15.92
C LYS A 337 -4.49 -4.61 16.97
N VAL A 338 -3.48 -4.04 17.64
CA VAL A 338 -2.74 -4.71 18.71
C VAL A 338 -3.68 -5.04 19.87
N LEU A 339 -4.50 -4.08 20.32
CA LEU A 339 -5.54 -4.35 21.33
C LEU A 339 -6.49 -5.46 20.89
N THR A 340 -6.99 -5.38 19.65
CA THR A 340 -7.91 -6.39 19.11
C THR A 340 -7.27 -7.78 19.12
N ALA A 341 -5.98 -7.89 18.80
CA ALA A 341 -5.26 -9.16 18.80
C ALA A 341 -5.13 -9.73 20.23
N ILE A 342 -4.73 -8.91 21.20
CA ILE A 342 -4.65 -9.29 22.63
C ILE A 342 -6.00 -9.81 23.13
N VAL A 343 -7.08 -9.04 22.92
CA VAL A 343 -8.43 -9.43 23.33
C VAL A 343 -8.88 -10.71 22.59
N THR A 344 -8.51 -10.87 21.32
CA THR A 344 -8.83 -12.09 20.55
C THR A 344 -8.12 -13.32 21.10
N GLU A 345 -6.85 -13.22 21.48
CA GLU A 345 -6.09 -14.31 22.10
C GLU A 345 -6.76 -14.75 23.42
N GLU A 346 -7.16 -13.78 24.25
CA GLU A 346 -7.79 -14.06 25.53
C GLU A 346 -9.19 -14.68 25.38
N LEU A 347 -10.01 -14.12 24.49
CA LEU A 347 -11.32 -14.69 24.16
C LEU A 347 -11.20 -16.09 23.57
N SER A 348 -10.21 -16.34 22.70
CA SER A 348 -9.98 -17.67 22.13
C SER A 348 -9.65 -18.68 23.23
N CYS A 349 -8.76 -18.31 24.14
CA CYS A 349 -8.38 -19.15 25.27
C CYS A 349 -9.57 -19.46 26.21
N LEU A 350 -10.42 -18.47 26.48
CA LEU A 350 -11.65 -18.62 27.25
C LEU A 350 -12.64 -19.56 26.56
N LEU A 351 -12.87 -19.38 25.26
CA LEU A 351 -13.80 -20.20 24.49
C LEU A 351 -13.34 -21.65 24.39
N GLU A 352 -12.03 -21.89 24.23
CA GLU A 352 -11.46 -23.24 24.20
C GLU A 352 -11.53 -23.92 25.57
N SER A 353 -11.11 -23.24 26.63
CA SER A 353 -11.11 -23.80 28.00
C SER A 353 -12.51 -24.14 28.51
N ASN A 354 -13.54 -23.47 27.99
CA ASN A 354 -14.94 -23.71 28.33
C ASN A 354 -15.69 -24.57 27.28
N ASN A 355 -14.97 -25.12 26.28
CA ASN A 355 -15.55 -25.94 25.21
C ASN A 355 -16.71 -25.26 24.45
N LEU A 356 -16.63 -23.93 24.28
CA LEU A 356 -17.66 -23.12 23.61
C LEU A 356 -17.47 -23.04 22.08
N LEU A 357 -16.37 -23.56 21.55
CA LEU A 357 -16.14 -23.67 20.11
C LEU A 357 -16.69 -24.99 19.55
N PRO A 358 -17.45 -24.98 18.43
CA PRO A 358 -17.85 -26.19 17.73
C PRO A 358 -16.65 -27.05 17.32
N GLU A 359 -16.78 -28.38 17.33
CA GLU A 359 -15.69 -29.33 17.01
C GLU A 359 -15.05 -29.11 15.64
N LYS A 360 -15.81 -28.61 14.66
CA LYS A 360 -15.36 -28.39 13.28
C LYS A 360 -14.94 -26.95 12.99
N HIS A 361 -14.73 -26.12 14.03
CA HIS A 361 -14.36 -24.73 13.83
C HIS A 361 -12.89 -24.62 13.41
N ILE A 362 -12.62 -23.93 12.29
CA ILE A 362 -11.31 -23.85 11.61
C ILE A 362 -10.22 -23.14 12.44
N TRP A 363 -10.59 -22.47 13.54
CA TRP A 363 -9.70 -21.61 14.34
C TRP A 363 -9.38 -22.14 15.74
N ARG A 364 -9.60 -23.44 16.01
CA ARG A 364 -9.07 -24.03 17.26
C ARG A 364 -7.55 -24.05 17.19
N ALA A 365 -6.87 -23.55 18.23
CA ALA A 365 -5.48 -23.87 18.45
C ALA A 365 -5.41 -25.37 18.73
N THR A 366 -4.91 -26.15 17.77
CA THR A 366 -4.55 -27.54 18.05
C THR A 366 -3.40 -27.50 19.06
N MET A 367 -3.72 -27.65 20.35
CA MET A 367 -2.77 -28.22 21.29
C MET A 367 -2.37 -29.58 20.70
N GLN A 368 -1.15 -29.66 20.18
CA GLN A 368 -0.51 -30.94 19.94
C GLN A 368 -0.28 -31.54 21.31
N ASP A 369 -1.15 -32.48 21.68
CA ASP A 369 -0.87 -33.42 22.76
C ASP A 369 0.38 -34.22 22.34
N ASP A 370 1.52 -33.90 22.96
CA ASP A 370 2.71 -34.74 22.91
C ASP A 370 2.36 -36.08 23.59
N HIS A 371 2.28 -37.12 22.78
CA HIS A 371 2.27 -38.53 23.20
C HIS A 371 3.60 -39.21 22.88
#